data_AF-A0A419GIX7-F1
#
_entry.id   AF-A0A419GIX7-F1
#
_cell.length_a   1.000
_cell.length_b   1.000
_cell.length_c   1.000
_cell.angle_alpha   90.00
_cell.angle_beta   90.00
_cell.angle_gamma   90.00
#
_symmetry.space_group_name_H-M   'P 1'
#
loop_
_entity.id
_entity.type
_entity.pdbx_description
1 polymer ?
#
loop_
_entity_poly.entity_id
_entity_poly.type
_entity_poly.pdbx_seq_one_letter_code
_entity_poly.pdbx_strand_id
1 'polypeptide(L)'
;MEKTKPFTYEDCCETGYAMSIEGKVIVISLSALPKQHQNRENQLYYCDGGNGSGPNPIGRSVFVTSLYDGVKMRWNRSDVVGVLKPELLPDWAKDTLEQIQSGSSPQMNL
;
A
#
# COMPACT_ATOMS: atom_id res chain seq x y z
N MET A 1 -0.80 21.03 13.40
CA MET A 1 -0.79 19.63 12.94
C MET A 1 0.57 19.38 12.31
N GLU A 2 1.36 18.52 12.92
CA GLU A 2 2.70 18.17 12.43
C GLU A 2 2.55 17.50 11.06
N LYS A 3 3.18 18.05 10.03
CA LYS A 3 3.16 17.47 8.69
C LYS A 3 3.96 16.17 8.74
N THR A 4 3.26 15.04 8.84
CA THR A 4 3.89 13.73 8.73
C THR A 4 4.56 13.62 7.36
N LYS A 5 5.86 13.31 7.34
CA LYS A 5 6.65 13.25 6.09
C LYS A 5 6.08 12.15 5.19
N PRO A 6 6.10 12.26 3.85
CA PRO A 6 5.70 11.15 2.99
C PRO A 6 6.58 9.91 3.20
N PHE A 7 6.03 8.72 2.95
CA PHE A 7 6.83 7.51 2.81
C PHE A 7 7.59 7.52 1.49
N THR A 8 8.84 7.07 1.52
CA THR A 8 9.78 7.02 0.40
C THR A 8 10.42 5.64 0.28
N TYR A 9 11.33 5.47 -0.69
CA TYR A 9 12.04 4.20 -0.88
C TYR A 9 12.91 3.83 0.34
N GLU A 10 13.34 4.80 1.15
CA GLU A 10 14.13 4.58 2.37
C GLU A 10 13.31 3.92 3.49
N ASP A 11 11.99 4.07 3.43
CA ASP A 11 11.04 3.44 4.35
C ASP A 11 10.65 2.03 3.91
N CYS A 12 11.19 1.55 2.78
CA CYS A 12 10.88 0.24 2.22
C CYS A 12 12.02 -0.76 2.49
N CYS A 13 11.66 -2.01 2.78
CA CYS A 13 12.63 -3.12 2.90
C CYS A 13 13.01 -3.72 1.54
N GLU A 14 12.11 -3.64 0.56
CA GLU A 14 12.32 -4.10 -0.80
C GLU A 14 11.77 -3.06 -1.79
N THR A 15 12.51 -2.80 -2.88
CA THR A 15 12.08 -1.91 -3.98
C THR A 15 12.40 -2.54 -5.35
N GLY A 16 11.79 -2.01 -6.41
CA GLY A 16 11.96 -2.51 -7.78
C GLY A 16 10.97 -3.61 -8.21
N TYR A 17 11.32 -4.34 -9.26
CA TYR A 17 10.45 -5.31 -9.93
C TYR A 17 10.85 -6.78 -9.71
N ALA A 18 12.05 -7.04 -9.18
CA ALA A 18 12.57 -8.41 -9.05
C ALA A 18 11.89 -9.22 -7.93
N MET A 19 11.13 -8.56 -7.06
CA MET A 19 10.44 -9.19 -5.92
C MET A 19 8.92 -9.20 -6.10
N SER A 20 8.29 -10.16 -5.42
CA SER A 20 6.84 -10.17 -5.23
C SER A 20 6.43 -9.15 -4.17
N ILE A 21 5.32 -8.47 -4.42
CA ILE A 21 4.61 -7.62 -3.47
C ILE A 21 3.26 -8.19 -3.04
N GLU A 22 2.83 -9.31 -3.61
CA GLU A 22 1.59 -9.98 -3.24
C GLU A 22 1.58 -10.36 -1.76
N GLY A 23 0.47 -10.08 -1.06
CA GLY A 23 0.31 -10.36 0.36
C GLY A 23 1.13 -9.45 1.27
N LYS A 24 1.69 -8.34 0.75
CA LYS A 24 2.52 -7.41 1.53
C LYS A 24 1.89 -6.03 1.63
N VAL A 25 2.30 -5.27 2.65
CA VAL A 25 2.01 -3.84 2.74
C VAL A 25 2.97 -3.09 1.82
N ILE A 26 2.39 -2.31 0.92
CA ILE A 26 3.10 -1.53 -0.09
C ILE A 26 2.87 -0.04 0.09
N VAL A 27 3.83 0.74 -0.40
CA VAL A 27 3.75 2.20 -0.46
C VAL A 27 3.47 2.62 -1.91
N ILE A 28 2.41 3.40 -2.13
CA ILE A 28 2.14 4.07 -3.40
C ILE A 28 2.82 5.45 -3.41
N SER A 29 3.38 5.83 -4.57
CA SER A 29 4.00 7.13 -4.77
C SER A 29 2.99 8.24 -4.52
N LEU A 30 3.40 9.23 -3.72
CA LEU A 30 2.56 10.40 -3.42
C LEU A 30 2.07 11.11 -4.70
N SER A 31 2.89 11.13 -5.76
CA SER A 31 2.54 11.78 -7.04
C SER A 31 1.48 11.02 -7.84
N ALA A 32 1.29 9.72 -7.57
CA ALA A 32 0.26 8.90 -8.22
C ALA A 32 -1.12 9.09 -7.56
N LEU A 33 -1.15 9.54 -6.31
CA LEU A 33 -2.39 9.78 -5.58
C LEU A 33 -3.14 11.01 -6.12
N PRO A 34 -4.49 11.01 -6.07
CA PRO A 34 -5.30 12.21 -6.33
C PRO A 34 -4.85 13.36 -5.45
N LYS A 35 -4.84 14.60 -5.98
CA LYS A 35 -4.32 15.80 -5.28
C LYS A 35 -4.83 15.96 -3.84
N GLN A 36 -6.12 15.68 -3.62
CA GLN A 36 -6.78 15.77 -2.31
C GLN A 36 -6.33 14.69 -1.31
N HIS A 37 -5.73 13.59 -1.78
CA HIS A 37 -5.23 12.47 -0.98
C HIS A 37 -3.69 12.40 -0.99
N GLN A 38 -2.98 13.44 -1.43
CA GLN A 38 -1.51 13.49 -1.41
C GLN A 38 -0.98 13.73 0.01
N ASN A 39 -1.19 12.76 0.89
CA ASN A 39 -0.68 12.74 2.27
C ASN A 39 -0.11 11.35 2.61
N ARG A 40 0.62 11.26 3.73
CA ARG A 40 1.35 10.04 4.15
C ARG A 40 0.43 8.84 4.37
N GLU A 41 -0.74 9.06 4.95
CA GLU A 41 -1.69 7.99 5.35
C GLU A 41 -2.27 7.27 4.12
N ASN A 42 -2.59 8.03 3.07
CA ASN A 42 -3.15 7.50 1.83
C ASN A 42 -2.11 6.79 0.93
N GLN A 43 -0.84 6.68 1.35
CA GLN A 43 0.16 5.91 0.61
C GLN A 43 0.14 4.41 0.93
N LEU A 44 -0.52 3.97 2.00
CA LEU A 44 -0.41 2.61 2.51
C LEU A 44 -1.53 1.68 2.01
N TYR A 45 -1.13 0.57 1.41
CA TYR A 45 -2.03 -0.42 0.85
C TYR A 45 -1.58 -1.84 1.15
N TYR A 46 -2.52 -2.76 1.33
CA TYR A 46 -2.27 -4.20 1.26
C TYR A 46 -2.41 -4.68 -0.19
N CYS A 47 -1.43 -5.40 -0.73
CA CYS A 47 -1.52 -5.95 -2.08
C CYS A 47 -2.24 -7.30 -2.07
N ASP A 48 -3.47 -7.32 -2.60
CA ASP A 48 -4.28 -8.54 -2.75
C ASP A 48 -3.75 -9.47 -3.86
N GLY A 49 -3.05 -8.92 -4.87
CA GLY A 49 -2.45 -9.68 -5.98
C GLY A 49 -2.57 -9.00 -7.35
N GLY A 50 -2.68 -9.80 -8.41
CA GLY A 50 -2.84 -9.35 -9.80
C GLY A 50 -1.61 -9.59 -10.68
N ASN A 51 -1.74 -9.44 -11.99
CA ASN A 51 -0.66 -9.82 -12.93
C ASN A 51 0.64 -9.01 -12.77
N GLY A 52 0.62 -7.90 -12.03
CA GLY A 52 1.75 -7.07 -11.68
C GLY A 52 2.36 -7.32 -10.30
N SER A 53 1.77 -8.19 -9.46
CA SER A 53 2.18 -8.37 -8.06
C SER A 53 3.41 -9.27 -7.89
N GLY A 54 3.62 -10.22 -8.80
CA GLY A 54 4.73 -11.16 -8.75
C GLY A 54 6.10 -10.57 -9.12
N PRO A 55 7.18 -11.35 -8.98
CA PRO A 55 8.52 -10.95 -9.40
C PRO A 55 8.63 -10.90 -10.93
N ASN A 56 9.38 -9.93 -11.44
CA ASN A 56 9.59 -9.67 -12.87
C ASN A 56 8.28 -9.74 -13.68
N PRO A 57 7.25 -8.98 -13.27
CA PRO A 57 5.92 -9.17 -13.81
C PRO A 57 5.84 -8.71 -15.26
N ILE A 58 5.18 -9.52 -16.10
CA ILE A 58 4.83 -9.14 -17.48
C ILE A 58 3.65 -8.16 -17.46
N GLY A 59 2.72 -8.35 -16.52
CA GLY A 59 1.57 -7.49 -16.30
C GLY A 59 1.91 -6.24 -15.47
N ARG A 60 1.03 -5.24 -15.53
CA ARG A 60 1.21 -3.98 -14.78
C ARG A 60 0.23 -3.80 -13.62
N SER A 61 -0.92 -4.46 -13.67
CA SER A 61 -1.99 -4.24 -12.69
C SER A 61 -1.72 -4.91 -11.37
N VAL A 62 -1.85 -4.17 -10.29
CA VAL A 62 -1.92 -4.69 -8.92
C VAL A 62 -3.26 -4.33 -8.32
N PHE A 63 -3.91 -5.31 -7.71
CA PHE A 63 -5.12 -5.13 -6.93
C PHE A 63 -4.73 -4.97 -5.48
N VAL A 64 -5.30 -3.97 -4.83
CA VAL A 64 -4.92 -3.58 -3.49
C VAL A 64 -6.13 -3.20 -2.68
N THR A 65 -5.99 -3.24 -1.36
CA THR A 65 -6.93 -2.69 -0.40
C THR A 65 -6.24 -1.58 0.39
N SER A 66 -6.86 -0.39 0.43
CA SER A 66 -6.38 0.76 1.21
C SER A 66 -6.37 0.44 2.69
N LEU A 67 -5.26 0.74 3.38
CA LEU A 67 -5.24 0.59 4.84
C LEU A 67 -5.98 1.74 5.55
N TYR A 68 -6.20 2.86 4.87
CA TYR A 68 -6.85 4.04 5.45
C TYR A 68 -8.35 3.84 5.64
N ASP A 69 -9.03 3.31 4.61
CA ASP A 69 -10.49 3.19 4.56
C ASP A 69 -10.98 1.78 4.16
N GLY A 70 -10.08 0.84 3.92
CA GLY A 70 -10.44 -0.53 3.53
C GLY A 70 -10.95 -0.66 2.09
N VAL A 71 -10.87 0.40 1.27
CA VAL A 71 -11.42 0.37 -0.08
C VAL A 71 -10.47 -0.37 -1.04
N LYS A 72 -11.05 -1.28 -1.83
CA LYS A 72 -10.34 -1.99 -2.89
C LYS A 72 -10.15 -1.11 -4.13
N MET A 73 -8.96 -1.14 -4.71
CA MET A 73 -8.65 -0.41 -5.93
C MET A 73 -7.54 -1.08 -6.76
N ARG A 74 -7.24 -0.50 -7.93
CA ARG A 74 -6.21 -0.99 -8.84
C ARG A 74 -5.17 0.09 -9.07
N TRP A 75 -3.90 -0.29 -8.92
CA TRP A 75 -2.74 0.55 -9.27
C TRP A 75 -1.90 -0.09 -10.39
N ASN A 76 -0.96 0.67 -10.95
CA ASN A 76 0.13 0.06 -11.70
C ASN A 76 1.26 -0.32 -10.74
N ARG A 77 1.99 -1.39 -11.05
CA ARG A 77 3.25 -1.76 -10.38
C ARG A 77 4.26 -0.61 -10.38
N SER A 78 4.25 0.24 -11.41
CA SER A 78 5.10 1.43 -11.51
C SER A 78 4.77 2.53 -10.51
N ASP A 79 3.57 2.52 -9.94
CA ASP A 79 3.14 3.50 -8.94
C ASP A 79 3.59 3.07 -7.54
N VAL A 80 4.08 1.82 -7.39
CA VAL A 80 4.57 1.26 -6.13
C VAL A 80 6.02 1.69 -5.89
N VAL A 81 6.26 2.29 -4.73
CA VAL A 81 7.60 2.66 -4.25
C VAL A 81 8.34 1.41 -3.75
N GLY A 82 7.67 0.59 -2.94
CA GLY A 82 8.26 -0.62 -2.36
C GLY A 82 7.37 -1.28 -1.31
N VAL A 83 7.90 -2.31 -0.66
CA VAL A 83 7.31 -2.97 0.51
C VAL A 83 7.70 -2.21 1.76
N LEU A 84 6.72 -1.76 2.54
CA LEU A 84 6.97 -0.98 3.75
C LEU A 84 7.75 -1.81 4.79
N LYS A 85 8.73 -1.20 5.46
CA LYS A 85 9.34 -1.77 6.67
C LYS A 85 8.28 -2.04 7.75
N PRO A 86 8.15 -3.27 8.28
CA PRO A 86 7.11 -3.61 9.25
C PRO A 86 7.07 -2.70 10.50
N GLU A 87 8.24 -2.26 10.97
CA GLU A 87 8.38 -1.36 12.12
C GLU A 87 7.87 0.07 11.87
N LEU A 88 7.62 0.43 10.60
CA LEU A 88 7.05 1.72 10.20
C LEU A 88 5.55 1.66 9.95
N LEU A 89 4.91 0.49 10.11
CA LEU A 89 3.46 0.34 9.99
C LEU A 89 2.77 1.01 11.20
N PRO A 90 1.96 2.06 10.98
CA PRO A 90 1.26 2.73 12.08
C PRO A 90 0.21 1.84 12.73
N ASP A 91 -0.09 2.05 14.01
CA ASP A 91 -1.05 1.23 14.75
C ASP A 91 -2.45 1.21 14.11
N TRP A 92 -2.95 2.37 13.66
CA TRP A 92 -4.24 2.45 12.96
C TRP A 92 -4.31 1.56 11.70
N ALA A 93 -3.16 1.35 11.03
CA ALA A 93 -3.09 0.55 9.82
C ALA A 93 -3.01 -0.95 10.12
N LYS A 94 -2.55 -1.33 11.31
CA LYS A 94 -2.51 -2.73 11.77
C LYS A 94 -3.93 -3.26 11.94
N ASP A 95 -4.80 -2.49 12.58
CA ASP A 95 -6.20 -2.88 12.79
C ASP A 95 -6.92 -3.11 11.45
N THR A 96 -6.77 -2.20 10.49
CA THR A 96 -7.34 -2.38 9.14
C THR A 96 -6.74 -3.59 8.43
N LEU A 97 -5.42 -3.80 8.54
CA LEU A 97 -4.74 -4.94 7.93
C LEU A 97 -5.27 -6.28 8.46
N GLU A 98 -5.47 -6.40 9.78
CA GLU A 98 -6.06 -7.59 10.41
C GLU A 98 -7.49 -7.85 9.91
N GLN A 99 -8.29 -6.80 9.75
CA GLN A 99 -9.65 -6.91 9.20
C GLN A 99 -9.63 -7.40 7.73
N ILE A 100 -8.75 -6.83 6.90
CA ILE A 100 -8.56 -7.26 5.51
C ILE A 100 -8.16 -8.73 5.43
N GLN A 101 -7.17 -9.15 6.24
CA GLN A 101 -6.64 -10.52 6.20
C GLN A 101 -7.62 -11.56 6.76
N SER A 102 -8.45 -11.18 7.74
CA SER A 102 -9.51 -12.05 8.26
C SER A 102 -10.73 -12.17 7.34
N GLY A 103 -10.78 -11.41 6.24
CA GLY A 103 -11.94 -11.35 5.36
C GLY A 103 -13.14 -10.61 5.99
N SER A 104 -12.89 -9.87 7.07
CA SER A 104 -13.89 -9.04 7.74
C SER A 104 -14.00 -7.68 7.04
N SER A 105 -15.21 -7.14 6.89
CA SER A 105 -15.38 -5.79 6.34
C SER A 105 -14.67 -4.76 7.24
N PRO A 106 -13.80 -3.90 6.69
CA PRO A 106 -13.13 -2.89 7.49
C PRO A 106 -14.12 -1.96 8.19
N GLN A 107 -13.99 -1.76 9.51
CA GLN A 107 -14.79 -0.77 10.23
C GLN A 107 -14.35 0.62 9.79
N MET A 108 -15.28 1.41 9.25
CA MET A 108 -14.97 2.76 8.81
C MET A 108 -14.63 3.64 10.01
N ASN A 109 -13.40 4.16 10.05
CA ASN A 109 -13.05 5.26 10.95
C ASN A 109 -13.69 6.54 10.40
N LEU A 110 -14.83 6.94 10.99
CA LEU A 110 -15.52 8.23 10.76
C LEU A 110 -14.98 9.32 11.69
#